data_AF-A0A959Y6D8-F1
#
_entry.id   AF-A0A959Y6D8-F1
#
_cell.length_a   1.000
_cell.length_b   1.000
_cell.length_c   1.000
_cell.angle_alpha   90.00
_cell.angle_beta   90.00
_cell.angle_gamma   90.00
#
_symmetry.space_group_name_H-M   'P 1'
#
loop_
_entity.id
_entity.type
_entity.pdbx_description
1 polymer ?
#
loop_
_entity_poly.entity_id
_entity_poly.type
_entity_poly.pdbx_seq_one_letter_code
_entity_poly.pdbx_strand_id
1 'polypeptide(L)'
;SRSERTLVVFGKQELNTAFLNGQDGRMHPTMFEGLWANHRTPKDLLLRGGWLYRVAPRGTSEWEHVGESIGAYGGATDVEGRPGMYPGNLESAGIFAASISAPFWKKRLRLTGWNIFTENIFNTAMLRLEAGNVTEGHFMAGIMAIRQDAVANGGNHVDSLAYLPKGSTSQVYSGRLALRTGRWTWQANYTRITPESRYLFPREWGREPLYTFLTRERNEGAGNVEAASINIIVKDLLPGLKVEGDAGVYWLPAPDDFRLNKYGIPSYTQYNANLQYIFDGHWRGLAAQVLYVVKMPIRDVTPTADQTINRVDMHHVTIALNYTF
;
A
#
# COMPACT_ATOMS: atom_id res chain seq x y z
N SER A 1 19.60 -14.66 -13.25
CA SER A 1 19.89 -14.78 -14.70
C SER A 1 19.05 -13.77 -15.48
N ARG A 2 19.65 -12.90 -16.30
CA ARG A 2 18.92 -11.89 -17.12
C ARG A 2 18.24 -12.47 -18.38
N SER A 3 18.27 -13.80 -18.58
CA SER A 3 17.70 -14.48 -19.75
C SER A 3 16.36 -15.19 -19.49
N GLU A 4 15.97 -15.39 -18.23
CA GLU A 4 14.73 -16.07 -17.89
C GLU A 4 13.53 -15.13 -18.05
N ARG A 5 12.82 -15.30 -19.16
CA ARG A 5 11.56 -14.62 -19.44
C ARG A 5 10.41 -15.10 -18.55
N THR A 6 10.53 -16.30 -18.00
CA THR A 6 9.54 -16.91 -17.12
C THR A 6 10.23 -17.35 -15.85
N LEU A 7 9.69 -16.94 -14.71
CA LEU A 7 10.05 -17.46 -13.39
C LEU A 7 8.77 -17.99 -12.76
N VAL A 8 8.80 -19.24 -12.31
CA VAL A 8 7.73 -19.85 -11.53
C VAL A 8 8.33 -20.27 -10.19
N VAL A 9 7.68 -19.87 -9.10
CA VAL A 9 8.09 -20.19 -7.75
C VAL A 9 6.92 -20.90 -7.06
N PHE A 10 7.21 -22.05 -6.46
CA PHE A 10 6.30 -22.75 -5.57
C PHE A 10 6.92 -22.80 -4.17
N GLY A 11 6.15 -22.36 -3.18
CA GLY A 11 6.58 -22.28 -1.78
C GLY A 11 6.76 -20.84 -1.31
N LYS A 12 7.57 -20.69 -0.25
CA LYS A 12 7.83 -19.41 0.44
C LYS A 12 8.63 -18.47 -0.44
N GLN A 13 8.15 -17.25 -0.58
CA GLN A 13 8.71 -16.24 -1.47
C GLN A 13 8.38 -14.82 -1.02
N GLU A 14 9.23 -13.88 -1.41
CA GLU A 14 8.92 -12.47 -1.34
C GLU A 14 8.21 -12.02 -2.61
N LEU A 15 7.15 -11.25 -2.44
CA LEU A 15 6.48 -10.56 -3.54
C LEU A 15 6.70 -9.06 -3.40
N ASN A 16 6.87 -8.39 -4.54
CA ASN A 16 6.91 -6.94 -4.62
C ASN A 16 6.01 -6.48 -5.76
N THR A 17 4.71 -6.52 -5.49
CA THR A 17 3.64 -6.12 -6.41
C THR A 17 2.90 -4.89 -5.90
N ALA A 18 1.93 -4.39 -6.68
CA ALA A 18 1.16 -3.20 -6.29
C ALA A 18 0.39 -3.38 -4.98
N PHE A 19 -0.10 -4.59 -4.71
CA PHE A 19 -0.96 -4.89 -3.55
C PHE A 19 -0.33 -5.88 -2.58
N LEU A 20 0.36 -6.90 -3.10
CA LEU A 20 1.05 -7.92 -2.32
C LEU A 20 2.54 -7.57 -2.28
N ASN A 21 2.99 -7.03 -1.15
CA ASN A 21 4.37 -6.55 -0.99
C ASN A 21 4.86 -6.64 0.45
N GLY A 22 6.17 -6.80 0.61
CA GLY A 22 6.80 -7.03 1.92
C GLY A 22 6.70 -5.88 2.94
N GLN A 23 6.27 -4.68 2.52
CA GLN A 23 6.26 -3.47 3.34
C GLN A 23 7.53 -3.27 4.20
N ASP A 24 8.62 -2.86 3.58
CA ASP A 24 9.91 -2.67 4.24
C ASP A 24 9.91 -1.49 5.24
N GLY A 25 9.41 -1.74 6.45
CA GLY A 25 9.32 -0.77 7.55
C GLY A 25 9.41 -1.39 8.94
N ARG A 26 9.78 -2.68 9.00
CA ARG A 26 10.02 -3.52 10.17
C ARG A 26 11.16 -4.49 9.82
N MET A 27 11.76 -5.15 10.83
CA MET A 27 12.93 -6.02 10.64
C MET A 27 12.68 -7.23 9.73
N HIS A 28 11.46 -7.77 9.73
CA HIS A 28 11.05 -8.85 8.84
C HIS A 28 9.94 -8.37 7.91
N PRO A 29 10.09 -8.50 6.58
CA PRO A 29 9.05 -8.13 5.62
C PRO A 29 7.91 -9.15 5.64
N THR A 30 6.76 -8.77 5.08
CA THR A 30 5.70 -9.72 4.75
C THR A 30 6.19 -10.68 3.66
N MET A 31 5.98 -11.98 3.85
CA MET A 31 6.27 -13.01 2.86
C MET A 31 5.01 -13.80 2.49
N PHE A 32 5.04 -14.48 1.35
CA PHE A 32 3.91 -15.23 0.82
C PHE A 32 4.33 -16.67 0.50
N GLU A 33 3.42 -17.61 0.65
CA GLU A 33 3.64 -19.00 0.31
C GLU A 33 2.54 -19.47 -0.65
N GLY A 34 2.97 -20.07 -1.75
CA GLY A 34 2.07 -20.53 -2.81
C GLY A 34 2.78 -20.68 -4.15
N LEU A 35 1.98 -20.79 -5.21
CA LEU A 35 2.44 -20.83 -6.59
C LEU A 35 2.37 -19.41 -7.18
N TRP A 36 3.47 -18.92 -7.71
CA TRP A 36 3.53 -17.62 -8.39
C TRP A 36 4.33 -17.70 -9.67
N ALA A 37 3.83 -17.07 -10.73
CA ALA A 37 4.49 -16.97 -12.01
C ALA A 37 4.70 -15.50 -12.41
N ASN A 38 5.87 -15.20 -12.93
CA ASN A 38 6.20 -13.95 -13.61
C ASN A 38 6.66 -14.28 -15.03
N HIS A 39 6.00 -13.72 -16.04
CA HIS A 39 6.37 -13.89 -17.43
C HIS A 39 6.52 -12.54 -18.13
N ARG A 40 7.63 -12.33 -18.84
CA ARG A 40 7.89 -11.16 -19.69
C ARG A 40 8.12 -11.59 -21.13
N THR A 41 7.26 -11.13 -22.02
CA THR A 41 7.41 -11.37 -23.46
C THR A 41 8.48 -10.47 -24.08
N PRO A 42 8.96 -10.76 -25.30
CA PRO A 42 9.86 -9.86 -26.04
C PRO A 42 9.29 -8.46 -26.32
N LYS A 43 7.96 -8.31 -26.32
CA LYS A 43 7.27 -7.05 -26.60
C LYS A 43 6.97 -6.23 -25.33
N ASP A 44 7.69 -6.52 -24.24
CA ASP A 44 7.52 -5.88 -22.93
C ASP A 44 6.16 -6.11 -22.24
N LEU A 45 5.31 -7.02 -22.76
CA LEU A 45 4.15 -7.51 -22.02
C LEU A 45 4.63 -8.30 -20.80
N LEU A 46 4.19 -7.87 -19.62
CA LEU A 46 4.48 -8.47 -18.32
C LEU A 46 3.19 -9.08 -17.76
N LEU A 47 3.21 -10.39 -17.56
CA LEU A 47 2.16 -11.15 -16.90
C LEU A 47 2.68 -11.60 -15.54
N ARG A 48 1.87 -11.42 -14.49
CA ARG A 48 2.18 -11.97 -13.17
C ARG A 48 0.93 -12.51 -12.54
N GLY A 49 1.04 -13.58 -11.78
CA GLY A 49 -0.09 -14.09 -11.03
C GLY A 49 0.16 -15.46 -10.44
N GLY A 50 -0.81 -15.91 -9.66
CA GLY A 50 -0.68 -17.15 -8.93
C GLY A 50 -1.76 -17.34 -7.87
N TRP A 51 -1.57 -18.38 -7.08
CA TRP A 51 -2.40 -18.75 -5.94
C TRP A 51 -1.53 -18.82 -4.70
N LEU A 52 -1.88 -18.02 -3.70
CA LEU A 52 -1.16 -17.90 -2.43
C LEU A 52 -2.09 -18.37 -1.32
N TYR A 53 -1.68 -19.36 -0.54
CA TYR A 53 -2.51 -19.96 0.50
C TYR A 53 -2.06 -19.64 1.92
N ARG A 54 -0.85 -19.06 2.08
CA ARG A 54 -0.31 -18.61 3.36
C ARG A 54 0.43 -17.30 3.24
N VAL A 55 0.43 -16.54 4.32
CA VAL A 55 1.13 -15.26 4.48
C VAL A 55 1.89 -15.31 5.80
N ALA A 56 3.11 -14.79 5.81
CA ALA A 56 3.81 -14.43 7.04
C ALA A 56 3.76 -12.91 7.17
N PRO A 57 2.82 -12.34 7.96
CA PRO A 57 2.76 -10.90 8.19
C PRO A 57 4.09 -10.37 8.74
N ARG A 58 4.47 -9.15 8.34
CA ARG A 58 5.69 -8.52 8.85
C ARG A 58 5.77 -8.54 10.38
N GLY A 59 6.94 -8.88 10.93
CA GLY A 59 7.15 -8.90 12.38
C GLY A 59 6.49 -10.07 13.12
N THR A 60 5.90 -11.04 12.43
CA THR A 60 5.58 -12.36 12.99
C THR A 60 6.53 -13.43 12.43
N SER A 61 6.68 -14.54 13.14
CA SER A 61 7.44 -15.71 12.66
C SER A 61 6.54 -16.79 12.06
N GLU A 62 5.23 -16.64 12.19
CA GLU A 62 4.25 -17.65 11.83
C GLU A 62 3.78 -17.50 10.38
N TRP A 63 3.50 -18.64 9.75
CA TRP A 63 2.93 -18.73 8.41
C TRP A 63 1.46 -19.06 8.54
N GLU A 64 0.63 -18.03 8.52
CA GLU A 64 -0.81 -18.13 8.74
C GLU A 64 -1.53 -18.40 7.43
N HIS A 65 -2.63 -19.17 7.48
CA HIS A 65 -3.50 -19.28 6.32
C HIS A 65 -4.11 -17.91 5.99
N VAL A 66 -4.49 -17.71 4.72
CA VAL A 66 -4.93 -16.39 4.23
C VAL A 66 -6.03 -15.77 5.09
N GLY A 67 -7.03 -16.53 5.51
CA GLY A 67 -8.10 -16.04 6.40
C GLY A 67 -7.57 -15.60 7.78
N GLU A 68 -6.72 -16.43 8.39
CA GLU A 68 -6.10 -16.18 9.71
C GLU A 68 -5.19 -14.93 9.68
N SER A 69 -4.47 -14.73 8.57
CA SER A 69 -3.55 -13.61 8.38
C SER A 69 -4.22 -12.23 8.37
N ILE A 70 -5.54 -12.16 8.22
CA ILE A 70 -6.28 -10.89 8.20
C ILE A 70 -6.66 -10.53 9.63
N GLY A 71 -6.11 -9.41 10.12
CA GLY A 71 -6.35 -8.96 11.48
C GLY A 71 -5.33 -9.44 12.51
N ALA A 72 -4.15 -9.90 12.07
CA ALA A 72 -3.02 -10.20 12.96
C ALA A 72 -2.60 -8.97 13.80
N TYR A 73 -2.87 -7.75 13.34
CA TYR A 73 -2.67 -6.52 14.12
C TYR A 73 -3.95 -5.97 14.79
N GLY A 74 -5.02 -6.77 14.86
CA GLY A 74 -6.30 -6.43 15.46
C GLY A 74 -7.40 -6.02 14.47
N GLY A 75 -8.65 -6.10 14.93
CA GLY A 75 -9.86 -5.87 14.13
C GLY A 75 -10.35 -4.43 14.03
N ALA A 76 -9.86 -3.53 14.90
CA ALA A 76 -10.39 -2.18 15.10
C ALA A 76 -11.92 -2.19 15.31
N THR A 77 -12.71 -1.33 14.65
CA THR A 77 -14.17 -1.31 14.80
C THR A 77 -14.94 -1.78 13.57
N ASP A 78 -16.09 -2.43 13.81
CA ASP A 78 -17.08 -2.73 12.77
C ASP A 78 -17.87 -1.47 12.36
N VAL A 79 -18.81 -1.62 11.43
CA VAL A 79 -19.59 -0.49 10.88
C VAL A 79 -20.55 0.14 11.88
N GLU A 80 -20.85 -0.55 12.99
CA GLU A 80 -21.66 -0.05 14.10
C GLU A 80 -20.82 0.52 15.25
N GLY A 81 -19.48 0.50 15.16
CA GLY A 81 -18.58 1.00 16.20
C GLY A 81 -18.26 0.00 17.32
N ARG A 82 -18.66 -1.26 17.18
CA ARG A 82 -18.29 -2.35 18.11
C ARG A 82 -16.90 -2.88 17.75
N PRO A 83 -16.21 -3.58 18.67
CA PRO A 83 -14.96 -4.26 18.33
C PRO A 83 -15.12 -5.22 17.14
N GLY A 84 -14.24 -5.13 16.15
CA GLY A 84 -14.23 -6.04 15.01
C GLY A 84 -13.78 -7.44 15.42
N MET A 85 -14.69 -8.40 15.36
CA MET A 85 -14.47 -9.78 15.85
C MET A 85 -14.08 -10.78 14.74
N TYR A 86 -13.83 -10.30 13.52
CA TYR A 86 -13.37 -11.14 12.42
C TYR A 86 -12.00 -11.83 12.60
N PRO A 87 -11.01 -11.30 13.36
CA PRO A 87 -9.71 -11.97 13.48
C PRO A 87 -9.87 -13.40 14.01
N GLY A 88 -9.24 -14.37 13.33
CA GLY A 88 -9.36 -15.79 13.66
C GLY A 88 -10.68 -16.47 13.27
N ASN A 89 -11.62 -15.74 12.66
CA ASN A 89 -12.93 -16.25 12.25
C ASN A 89 -13.15 -16.25 10.72
N LEU A 90 -12.13 -15.94 9.93
CA LEU A 90 -12.23 -15.86 8.47
C LEU A 90 -11.77 -17.15 7.81
N GLU A 91 -12.55 -17.64 6.85
CA GLU A 91 -12.21 -18.81 6.05
C GLU A 91 -11.92 -18.39 4.61
N SER A 92 -10.81 -18.89 4.04
CA SER A 92 -10.43 -18.66 2.64
C SER A 92 -9.52 -19.77 2.12
N ALA A 93 -9.76 -20.24 0.89
CA ALA A 93 -8.85 -21.12 0.17
C ALA A 93 -7.56 -20.42 -0.30
N GLY A 94 -7.52 -19.09 -0.24
CA GLY A 94 -6.33 -18.29 -0.55
C GLY A 94 -6.60 -17.09 -1.45
N ILE A 95 -5.51 -16.45 -1.85
CA ILE A 95 -5.48 -15.29 -2.74
C ILE A 95 -5.16 -15.76 -4.15
N PHE A 96 -6.07 -15.52 -5.09
CA PHE A 96 -5.85 -15.66 -6.52
C PHE A 96 -5.58 -14.28 -7.10
N ALA A 97 -4.34 -14.01 -7.51
CA ALA A 97 -3.96 -12.72 -8.05
C ALA A 97 -3.45 -12.85 -9.48
N ALA A 98 -3.82 -11.91 -10.33
CA ALA A 98 -3.35 -11.83 -11.70
C ALA A 98 -3.13 -10.37 -12.11
N SER A 99 -2.15 -10.15 -12.98
CA SER A 99 -1.83 -8.86 -13.54
C SER A 99 -1.33 -8.96 -14.96
N ILE A 100 -1.64 -7.91 -15.71
CA ILE A 100 -1.16 -7.68 -17.06
C ILE A 100 -0.64 -6.25 -17.13
N SER A 101 0.58 -6.06 -17.62
CA SER A 101 1.16 -4.74 -17.87
C SER A 101 1.77 -4.70 -19.25
N ALA A 102 1.35 -3.74 -20.07
CA ALA A 102 1.76 -3.64 -21.46
C ALA A 102 1.99 -2.19 -21.86
N PRO A 103 3.06 -1.89 -22.62
CA PRO A 103 3.15 -0.62 -23.31
C PRO A 103 2.16 -0.59 -24.48
N PHE A 104 1.56 0.58 -24.73
CA PHE A 104 0.71 0.83 -25.90
C PHE A 104 0.98 2.24 -26.45
N TRP A 105 0.33 2.58 -27.58
CA TRP A 105 0.53 3.86 -28.29
C TRP A 105 2.01 4.19 -28.53
N LYS A 106 2.68 3.40 -29.38
CA LYS A 106 4.13 3.56 -29.69
C LYS A 106 5.02 3.57 -28.43
N LYS A 107 4.67 2.76 -27.42
CA LYS A 107 5.34 2.66 -26.11
C LYS A 107 5.36 3.95 -25.26
N ARG A 108 4.55 4.96 -25.60
CA ARG A 108 4.45 6.21 -24.81
C ARG A 108 3.60 6.05 -23.55
N LEU A 109 2.68 5.10 -23.59
CA LEU A 109 1.76 4.80 -22.51
C LEU A 109 1.97 3.37 -22.02
N ARG A 110 1.72 3.14 -20.73
CA ARG A 110 1.71 1.81 -20.14
C ARG A 110 0.40 1.59 -19.40
N LEU A 111 -0.32 0.56 -19.80
CA LEU A 111 -1.54 0.11 -19.15
C LEU A 111 -1.20 -1.07 -18.22
N THR A 112 -1.68 -1.03 -16.99
CA THR A 112 -1.55 -2.12 -16.04
C THR A 112 -2.92 -2.47 -15.45
N GLY A 113 -3.33 -3.72 -15.59
CA GLY A 113 -4.49 -4.29 -14.91
C GLY A 113 -4.07 -5.23 -13.79
N TRP A 114 -4.78 -5.22 -12.68
CA TRP A 114 -4.67 -6.19 -11.59
C TRP A 114 -6.05 -6.71 -11.22
N ASN A 115 -6.12 -7.98 -10.84
CA ASN A 115 -7.25 -8.56 -10.13
C ASN A 115 -6.73 -9.39 -8.96
N ILE A 116 -7.33 -9.23 -7.79
CA ILE A 116 -7.00 -9.94 -6.56
C ILE A 116 -8.29 -10.47 -5.98
N PHE A 117 -8.50 -11.76 -6.15
CA PHE A 117 -9.64 -12.47 -5.64
C PHE A 117 -9.21 -13.26 -4.41
N THR A 118 -9.62 -12.80 -3.23
CA THR A 118 -9.48 -13.53 -1.98
C THR A 118 -10.73 -14.36 -1.81
N GLU A 119 -10.59 -15.67 -1.95
CA GLU A 119 -11.72 -16.61 -1.93
C GLU A 119 -12.53 -16.43 -0.63
N ASN A 120 -13.86 -16.41 -0.76
CA ASN A 120 -14.85 -16.17 0.30
C ASN A 120 -14.82 -14.77 0.98
N ILE A 121 -13.91 -13.86 0.63
CA ILE A 121 -13.75 -12.57 1.34
C ILE A 121 -14.01 -11.35 0.44
N PHE A 122 -13.19 -11.11 -0.58
CA PHE A 122 -13.35 -9.95 -1.47
C PHE A 122 -12.68 -10.13 -2.83
N ASN A 123 -13.07 -9.29 -3.78
CA ASN A 123 -12.37 -9.10 -5.04
C ASN A 123 -11.92 -7.63 -5.17
N THR A 124 -10.64 -7.39 -5.47
CA THR A 124 -10.10 -6.05 -5.77
C THR A 124 -9.52 -6.03 -7.18
N ALA A 125 -10.10 -5.20 -8.04
CA ALA A 125 -9.61 -4.95 -9.40
C ALA A 125 -9.01 -3.55 -9.51
N MET A 126 -7.94 -3.40 -10.28
CA MET A 126 -7.31 -2.10 -10.54
C MET A 126 -6.96 -1.95 -12.01
N LEU A 127 -7.18 -0.75 -12.53
CA LEU A 127 -6.66 -0.29 -13.80
C LEU A 127 -5.77 0.94 -13.57
N ARG A 128 -4.56 0.92 -14.13
CA ARG A 128 -3.61 2.03 -14.05
C ARG A 128 -3.07 2.35 -15.42
N LEU A 129 -3.09 3.64 -15.77
CA LEU A 129 -2.52 4.19 -17.00
C LEU A 129 -1.40 5.16 -16.64
N GLU A 130 -0.21 4.95 -17.21
CA GLU A 130 0.96 5.81 -16.98
C GLU A 130 1.54 6.29 -18.32
N ALA A 131 1.99 7.54 -18.34
CA ALA A 131 2.69 8.18 -19.45
C ALA A 131 4.04 8.70 -18.97
N GLY A 132 5.10 8.45 -19.74
CA GLY A 132 6.45 8.87 -19.37
C GLY A 132 7.01 8.12 -18.17
N ASN A 133 8.23 8.48 -17.79
CA ASN A 133 8.94 7.92 -16.65
C ASN A 133 10.01 8.92 -16.20
N VAL A 134 9.99 9.33 -14.93
CA VAL A 134 10.99 10.26 -14.40
C VAL A 134 12.39 9.65 -14.24
N THR A 135 12.57 8.33 -14.31
CA THR A 135 13.92 7.74 -14.31
C THR A 135 14.60 7.87 -15.67
N GLU A 136 13.84 7.68 -16.75
CA GLU A 136 14.32 7.68 -18.14
C GLU A 136 14.14 9.04 -18.83
N GLY A 137 13.19 9.85 -18.38
CA GLY A 137 12.83 11.15 -18.94
C GLY A 137 12.64 12.24 -17.88
N HIS A 138 11.95 13.31 -18.25
CA HIS A 138 11.74 14.47 -17.38
C HIS A 138 10.35 14.52 -16.75
N PHE A 139 9.42 13.66 -17.15
CA PHE A 139 8.03 13.73 -16.72
C PHE A 139 7.41 12.34 -16.57
N MET A 140 6.45 12.24 -15.66
CA MET A 140 5.51 11.13 -15.58
C MET A 140 4.12 11.66 -15.21
N ALA A 141 3.09 11.13 -15.87
CA ALA A 141 1.71 11.23 -15.43
C ALA A 141 1.14 9.84 -15.21
N GLY A 142 0.34 9.67 -14.16
CA GLY A 142 -0.32 8.42 -13.86
C GLY A 142 -1.74 8.65 -13.36
N ILE A 143 -2.67 7.83 -13.82
CA ILE A 143 -4.01 7.72 -13.24
C ILE A 143 -4.28 6.25 -12.90
N MET A 144 -5.05 6.04 -11.85
CA MET A 144 -5.40 4.73 -11.32
C MET A 144 -6.85 4.74 -10.85
N ALA A 145 -7.57 3.67 -11.16
CA ALA A 145 -8.88 3.36 -10.60
C ALA A 145 -8.82 1.97 -9.97
N ILE A 146 -9.39 1.83 -8.77
CA ILE A 146 -9.53 0.58 -8.03
C ILE A 146 -11.01 0.39 -7.71
N ARG A 147 -11.52 -0.82 -7.88
CA ARG A 147 -12.83 -1.24 -7.38
C ARG A 147 -12.63 -2.45 -6.48
N GLN A 148 -13.26 -2.45 -5.32
CA GLN A 148 -13.30 -3.59 -4.42
C GLN A 148 -14.75 -3.94 -4.11
N ASP A 149 -15.07 -5.23 -4.19
CA ASP A 149 -16.40 -5.75 -3.88
C ASP A 149 -16.24 -6.89 -2.86
N ALA A 150 -17.11 -6.93 -1.85
CA ALA A 150 -17.23 -8.07 -0.95
C ALA A 150 -17.67 -9.32 -1.73
N VAL A 151 -17.10 -10.47 -1.39
CA VAL A 151 -17.42 -11.76 -2.01
C VAL A 151 -18.10 -12.63 -0.96
N ALA A 152 -19.10 -13.41 -1.38
CA ALA A 152 -19.89 -14.26 -0.50
C ALA A 152 -20.44 -13.49 0.73
N ASN A 153 -20.01 -13.84 1.94
CA ASN A 153 -20.38 -13.16 3.18
C ASN A 153 -19.17 -12.44 3.81
N GLY A 154 -18.14 -12.09 3.04
CA GLY A 154 -16.98 -11.35 3.55
C GLY A 154 -16.09 -12.16 4.49
N GLY A 155 -16.08 -13.48 4.33
CA GLY A 155 -15.22 -14.43 5.04
C GLY A 155 -15.88 -15.15 6.22
N ASN A 156 -17.09 -14.78 6.63
CA ASN A 156 -17.86 -15.49 7.66
C ASN A 156 -19.37 -15.35 7.42
N HIS A 157 -20.17 -16.35 7.78
CA HIS A 157 -21.63 -16.31 7.64
C HIS A 157 -22.32 -15.44 8.71
N VAL A 158 -21.66 -15.17 9.83
CA VAL A 158 -22.10 -14.23 10.86
C VAL A 158 -21.52 -12.85 10.54
N ASP A 159 -22.38 -11.87 10.27
CA ASP A 159 -21.97 -10.54 9.80
C ASP A 159 -20.99 -9.83 10.75
N SER A 160 -21.11 -10.03 12.08
CA SER A 160 -20.19 -9.43 13.07
C SER A 160 -18.79 -10.06 13.09
N LEU A 161 -18.62 -11.21 12.42
CA LEU A 161 -17.36 -11.93 12.25
C LEU A 161 -16.80 -11.79 10.83
N ALA A 162 -17.46 -11.05 9.94
CA ALA A 162 -17.03 -10.83 8.57
C ALA A 162 -15.99 -9.70 8.48
N TYR A 163 -15.07 -9.80 7.52
CA TYR A 163 -14.06 -8.77 7.26
C TYR A 163 -14.64 -7.56 6.51
N LEU A 164 -15.48 -7.83 5.50
CA LEU A 164 -16.29 -6.83 4.81
C LEU A 164 -17.77 -7.15 4.99
N PRO A 165 -18.62 -6.15 5.25
CA PRO A 165 -20.06 -6.35 5.23
C PRO A 165 -20.51 -6.91 3.88
N LYS A 166 -21.50 -7.80 3.91
CA LYS A 166 -22.07 -8.41 2.70
C LYS A 166 -22.57 -7.33 1.73
N GLY A 167 -22.19 -7.47 0.46
CA GLY A 167 -22.58 -6.53 -0.60
C GLY A 167 -21.89 -5.17 -0.55
N SER A 168 -20.94 -4.94 0.36
CA SER A 168 -20.16 -3.70 0.38
C SER A 168 -19.27 -3.57 -0.85
N THR A 169 -19.12 -2.34 -1.32
CA THR A 169 -18.34 -1.99 -2.51
C THR A 169 -17.65 -0.65 -2.30
N SER A 170 -16.42 -0.52 -2.80
CA SER A 170 -15.67 0.73 -2.72
C SER A 170 -14.93 1.00 -4.03
N GLN A 171 -14.75 2.29 -4.32
CA GLN A 171 -14.00 2.75 -5.47
C GLN A 171 -12.94 3.75 -5.03
N VAL A 172 -11.77 3.66 -5.67
CA VAL A 172 -10.65 4.57 -5.41
C VAL A 172 -10.12 5.10 -6.73
N TYR A 173 -9.89 6.39 -6.79
CA TYR A 173 -9.29 7.08 -7.94
C TYR A 173 -8.05 7.81 -7.46
N SER A 174 -6.90 7.59 -8.10
CA SER A 174 -5.64 8.21 -7.71
C SER A 174 -4.87 8.73 -8.92
N GLY A 175 -4.37 9.95 -8.83
CA GLY A 175 -3.60 10.63 -9.87
C GLY A 175 -2.23 11.07 -9.38
N ARG A 176 -1.26 11.11 -10.29
CA ARG A 176 0.09 11.61 -10.07
C ARG A 176 0.58 12.39 -11.28
N LEU A 177 1.21 13.52 -11.01
CA LEU A 177 2.09 14.23 -11.93
C LEU A 177 3.47 14.32 -11.30
N ALA A 178 4.50 13.99 -12.05
CA ALA A 178 5.89 14.07 -11.60
C ALA A 178 6.77 14.72 -12.65
N LEU A 179 7.67 15.61 -12.22
CA LEU A 179 8.59 16.35 -13.07
C LEU A 179 10.01 16.27 -12.50
N ARG A 180 10.99 15.90 -13.34
CA ARG A 180 12.41 15.85 -13.00
C ARG A 180 13.17 16.98 -13.69
N THR A 181 13.74 17.87 -12.88
CA THR A 181 14.59 18.99 -13.30
C THR A 181 15.96 18.87 -12.65
N GLY A 182 16.96 18.40 -13.41
CA GLY A 182 18.28 18.06 -12.88
C GLY A 182 18.18 16.97 -11.81
N ARG A 183 18.70 17.27 -10.62
CA ARG A 183 18.67 16.36 -9.45
C ARG A 183 17.33 16.31 -8.69
N TRP A 184 16.43 17.24 -9.01
CA TRP A 184 15.15 17.41 -8.31
C TRP A 184 14.05 16.65 -9.05
N THR A 185 13.24 15.90 -8.30
CA THR A 185 11.99 15.31 -8.77
C THR A 185 10.86 15.85 -7.91
N TRP A 186 9.92 16.54 -8.54
CA TRP A 186 8.70 17.06 -7.93
C TRP A 186 7.56 16.11 -8.24
N GLN A 187 6.70 15.82 -7.27
CA GLN A 187 5.50 15.02 -7.48
C GLN A 187 4.31 15.72 -6.83
N ALA A 188 3.16 15.70 -7.51
CA ALA A 188 1.88 16.13 -6.99
C ALA A 188 0.88 14.99 -7.19
N ASN A 189 0.19 14.62 -6.12
CA ASN A 189 -0.72 13.47 -6.11
C ASN A 189 -2.06 13.85 -5.51
N TYR A 190 -3.10 13.18 -5.98
CA TYR A 190 -4.44 13.27 -5.43
C TYR A 190 -5.09 11.89 -5.39
N THR A 191 -5.85 11.60 -4.35
CA THR A 191 -6.63 10.37 -4.23
C THR A 191 -8.02 10.66 -3.68
N ARG A 192 -9.03 10.00 -4.26
CA ARG A 192 -10.41 9.99 -3.82
C ARG A 192 -10.86 8.56 -3.55
N ILE A 193 -11.29 8.27 -2.32
CA ILE A 193 -12.04 7.04 -1.99
C ILE A 193 -13.52 7.43 -1.88
N THR A 194 -14.40 6.75 -2.61
CA THR A 194 -15.82 7.10 -2.68
C THR A 194 -16.59 6.73 -1.39
N PRO A 195 -17.82 7.25 -1.16
CA PRO A 195 -18.50 7.17 0.13
C PRO A 195 -19.41 5.93 0.33
N GLU A 196 -19.45 5.00 -0.63
CA GLU A 196 -20.37 3.85 -0.61
C GLU A 196 -20.04 2.88 0.54
N SER A 197 -18.76 2.56 0.73
CA SER A 197 -18.25 1.74 1.84
C SER A 197 -16.76 2.03 2.07
N ARG A 198 -16.18 1.42 3.12
CA ARG A 198 -14.74 1.48 3.39
C ARG A 198 -13.96 0.72 2.30
N TYR A 199 -12.82 1.26 1.88
CA TYR A 199 -11.82 0.49 1.15
C TYR A 199 -10.99 -0.32 2.16
N LEU A 200 -11.10 -1.66 2.12
CA LEU A 200 -10.55 -2.56 3.15
C LEU A 200 -9.61 -3.60 2.52
N PHE A 201 -8.31 -3.33 2.60
CA PHE A 201 -7.27 -4.24 2.14
C PHE A 201 -6.41 -4.70 3.33
N PRO A 202 -6.12 -6.00 3.51
CA PRO A 202 -5.43 -6.46 4.71
C PRO A 202 -4.07 -5.79 4.90
N ARG A 203 -3.87 -5.21 6.08
CA ARG A 203 -2.68 -4.42 6.41
C ARG A 203 -1.43 -5.29 6.50
N GLU A 204 -1.62 -6.58 6.65
CA GLU A 204 -0.63 -7.63 6.75
C GLU A 204 0.01 -7.95 5.39
N TRP A 205 -0.69 -7.67 4.28
CA TRP A 205 -0.30 -8.13 2.94
C TRP A 205 0.49 -7.11 2.12
N GLY A 206 0.45 -5.83 2.46
CA GLY A 206 1.13 -4.84 1.63
C GLY A 206 0.70 -3.41 1.87
N ARG A 207 1.51 -2.48 1.37
CA ARG A 207 1.13 -1.08 1.26
C ARG A 207 0.14 -0.97 0.10
N GLU A 208 -0.85 -0.12 0.26
CA GLU A 208 -1.76 0.23 -0.83
C GLU A 208 -1.01 0.97 -1.95
N PRO A 209 -1.43 0.82 -3.21
CA PRO A 209 -0.72 1.39 -4.36
C PRO A 209 -1.02 2.87 -4.64
N LEU A 210 -1.73 3.55 -3.72
CA LEU A 210 -2.24 4.91 -3.93
C LEU A 210 -1.09 5.90 -4.08
N TYR A 211 -1.20 6.85 -5.01
CA TYR A 211 -0.13 7.82 -5.25
C TYR A 211 0.06 8.81 -4.11
N THR A 212 -0.94 8.99 -3.24
CA THR A 212 -0.87 9.82 -2.03
C THR A 212 -0.28 9.09 -0.83
N PHE A 213 0.13 7.82 -0.97
CA PHE A 213 0.76 7.08 0.12
C PHE A 213 2.04 7.79 0.58
N LEU A 214 2.12 8.10 1.87
CA LEU A 214 3.33 8.56 2.53
C LEU A 214 3.85 7.50 3.51
N THR A 215 5.15 7.51 3.80
CA THR A 215 5.69 6.56 4.79
C THR A 215 5.02 6.79 6.15
N ARG A 216 4.60 5.71 6.83
CA ARG A 216 3.77 5.74 8.07
C ARG A 216 2.32 6.20 7.89
N GLU A 217 1.81 6.24 6.65
CA GLU A 217 0.43 6.59 6.31
C GLU A 217 -0.34 5.40 5.69
N ARG A 218 -1.68 5.36 5.84
CA ARG A 218 -2.62 4.48 5.12
C ARG A 218 -4.03 5.08 5.12
N ASN A 219 -4.71 4.97 3.99
CA ASN A 219 -6.13 5.30 3.81
C ASN A 219 -7.03 4.06 3.81
N GLU A 220 -6.46 2.86 3.71
CA GLU A 220 -7.17 1.63 4.01
C GLU A 220 -7.90 1.70 5.35
N GLY A 221 -9.13 1.18 5.37
CA GLY A 221 -10.06 1.28 6.49
C GLY A 221 -11.01 2.46 6.40
N ALA A 222 -10.74 3.40 5.51
CA ALA A 222 -11.57 4.58 5.32
C ALA A 222 -12.35 4.50 3.99
N GLY A 223 -13.56 5.07 4.00
CA GLY A 223 -14.28 5.50 2.81
C GLY A 223 -14.41 7.02 2.80
N ASN A 224 -14.96 7.58 1.72
CA ASN A 224 -15.13 9.03 1.57
C ASN A 224 -13.86 9.88 1.84
N VAL A 225 -12.68 9.36 1.53
CA VAL A 225 -11.41 10.09 1.71
C VAL A 225 -11.14 11.01 0.54
N GLU A 226 -10.63 12.21 0.83
CA GLU A 226 -9.90 13.03 -0.13
C GLU A 226 -8.48 13.25 0.40
N ALA A 227 -7.48 12.98 -0.44
CA ALA A 227 -6.08 13.12 -0.06
C ALA A 227 -5.31 13.85 -1.15
N ALA A 228 -4.41 14.73 -0.76
CA ALA A 228 -3.47 15.38 -1.66
C ALA A 228 -2.07 15.39 -1.04
N SER A 229 -1.04 15.23 -1.88
CA SER A 229 0.35 15.26 -1.40
C SER A 229 1.29 15.87 -2.42
N ILE A 230 2.36 16.50 -1.93
CA ILE A 230 3.52 16.92 -2.70
C ILE A 230 4.75 16.20 -2.17
N ASN A 231 5.59 15.69 -3.07
CA ASN A 231 6.87 15.07 -2.74
C ASN A 231 7.99 15.77 -3.50
N ILE A 232 9.10 16.04 -2.82
CA ILE A 232 10.31 16.59 -3.40
C ILE A 232 11.44 15.61 -3.13
N ILE A 233 12.00 15.03 -4.18
CA ILE A 233 13.11 14.07 -4.08
C ILE A 233 14.34 14.67 -4.75
N VAL A 234 15.42 14.78 -3.98
CA VAL A 234 16.74 15.19 -4.46
C VAL A 234 17.65 13.98 -4.44
N LYS A 235 18.04 13.49 -5.62
CA LYS A 235 19.01 12.40 -5.75
C LYS A 235 20.41 12.95 -5.88
N ASP A 236 21.37 12.28 -5.26
CA ASP A 236 22.79 12.60 -5.33
C ASP A 236 23.07 14.08 -5.01
N LEU A 237 22.45 14.59 -3.93
CA LEU A 237 22.74 15.94 -3.44
C LEU A 237 24.23 16.08 -3.12
N LEU A 238 24.76 15.04 -2.49
CA LEU A 238 26.16 14.63 -2.45
C LEU A 238 26.22 13.20 -3.01
N PRO A 239 27.38 12.69 -3.46
CA PRO A 239 27.51 11.31 -3.92
C PRO A 239 26.96 10.32 -2.87
N GLY A 240 25.96 9.52 -3.26
CA GLY A 240 25.31 8.53 -2.39
C GLY A 240 24.20 9.08 -1.49
N LEU A 241 24.02 10.41 -1.39
CA LEU A 241 22.99 11.05 -0.55
C LEU A 241 21.71 11.35 -1.35
N LYS A 242 20.60 10.73 -0.94
CA LYS A 242 19.24 11.06 -1.35
C LYS A 242 18.53 11.78 -0.21
N VAL A 243 17.86 12.89 -0.52
CA VAL A 243 17.00 13.64 0.40
C VAL A 243 15.58 13.66 -0.17
N GLU A 244 14.59 13.44 0.68
CA GLU A 244 13.18 13.45 0.31
C GLU A 244 12.37 14.21 1.36
N GLY A 245 11.55 15.15 0.90
CA GLY A 245 10.63 15.93 1.71
C GLY A 245 9.21 15.76 1.19
N ASP A 246 8.29 15.37 2.08
CA ASP A 246 6.90 15.11 1.74
C ASP A 246 5.97 15.98 2.57
N ALA A 247 4.87 16.43 1.96
CA ALA A 247 3.76 17.07 2.64
C ALA A 247 2.44 16.52 2.10
N GLY A 248 1.54 16.10 2.98
CA GLY A 248 0.23 15.56 2.61
C GLY A 248 -0.88 16.11 3.50
N VAL A 249 -2.08 16.18 2.94
CA VAL A 249 -3.32 16.55 3.61
C VAL A 249 -4.38 15.50 3.29
N TYR A 250 -5.08 15.04 4.33
CA TYR A 250 -5.99 13.91 4.25
C TYR A 250 -7.28 14.29 4.98
N TRP A 251 -8.34 14.45 4.21
CA TRP A 251 -9.70 14.66 4.70
C TRP A 251 -10.39 13.31 4.79
N LEU A 252 -10.67 12.88 6.02
CA LEU A 252 -11.36 11.65 6.35
C LEU A 252 -12.74 11.98 6.93
N PRO A 253 -13.68 11.01 6.91
CA PRO A 253 -14.88 11.09 7.75
C PRO A 253 -14.55 11.31 9.22
N ALA A 254 -15.52 11.81 9.97
CA ALA A 254 -15.37 12.02 11.41
C ALA A 254 -14.91 10.72 12.12
N PRO A 255 -14.15 10.82 13.23
CA PRO A 255 -13.68 9.63 13.94
C PRO A 255 -14.77 8.68 14.47
N ASP A 256 -15.98 9.19 14.71
CA ASP A 256 -17.19 8.46 15.10
C ASP A 256 -18.09 8.08 13.90
N ASP A 257 -17.71 8.53 12.71
CA ASP A 257 -17.94 8.01 11.35
C ASP A 257 -17.70 6.51 11.19
N PHE A 258 -18.14 5.62 12.09
CA PHE A 258 -17.69 4.23 12.07
C PHE A 258 -17.95 3.60 10.72
N ARG A 259 -19.15 3.71 10.14
CA ARG A 259 -19.48 3.17 8.82
C ARG A 259 -18.40 3.43 7.77
N LEU A 260 -17.75 4.60 7.78
CA LEU A 260 -16.68 4.95 6.85
C LEU A 260 -15.26 5.08 7.45
N ASN A 261 -15.06 4.99 8.76
CA ASN A 261 -13.78 5.21 9.41
C ASN A 261 -13.50 4.10 10.45
N LYS A 262 -13.02 2.95 9.96
CA LYS A 262 -12.71 1.77 10.79
C LYS A 262 -11.76 2.04 11.95
N TYR A 263 -10.86 3.01 11.78
CA TYR A 263 -9.78 3.27 12.71
C TYR A 263 -10.00 4.54 13.52
N GLY A 264 -11.14 5.23 13.35
CA GLY A 264 -11.43 6.52 14.00
C GLY A 264 -10.28 7.51 13.89
N ILE A 265 -9.66 7.62 12.72
CA ILE A 265 -8.55 8.56 12.47
C ILE A 265 -9.17 9.89 12.04
N PRO A 266 -8.94 11.00 12.76
CA PRO A 266 -9.42 12.32 12.33
C PRO A 266 -8.65 12.78 11.10
N SER A 267 -9.22 13.70 10.31
CA SER A 267 -8.50 14.39 9.22
C SER A 267 -7.18 14.98 9.71
N TYR A 268 -6.13 14.92 8.88
CA TYR A 268 -4.78 15.26 9.31
C TYR A 268 -3.91 15.80 8.17
N THR A 269 -2.85 16.49 8.54
CA THR A 269 -1.68 16.74 7.69
C THR A 269 -0.52 15.87 8.14
N GLN A 270 0.31 15.46 7.20
CA GLN A 270 1.53 14.70 7.47
C GLN A 270 2.71 15.30 6.71
N TYR A 271 3.85 15.40 7.39
CA TYR A 271 5.10 15.88 6.83
C TYR A 271 6.19 14.85 7.08
N ASN A 272 6.99 14.54 6.07
CA ASN A 272 8.14 13.65 6.19
C ASN A 272 9.42 14.36 5.77
N ALA A 273 10.51 14.08 6.48
CA ALA A 273 11.87 14.34 6.04
C ALA A 273 12.65 13.03 6.06
N ASN A 274 13.18 12.61 4.92
CA ASN A 274 13.81 11.31 4.72
C ASN A 274 15.19 11.48 4.08
N LEU A 275 16.24 11.15 4.82
CA LEU A 275 17.62 11.16 4.36
C LEU A 275 18.10 9.72 4.22
N GLN A 276 18.64 9.38 3.05
CA GLN A 276 19.18 8.06 2.76
C GLN A 276 20.60 8.22 2.21
N TYR A 277 21.55 7.50 2.78
CA TYR A 277 22.95 7.52 2.36
C TYR A 277 23.45 6.11 2.06
N ILE A 278 23.96 5.90 0.85
CA ILE A 278 24.63 4.67 0.45
C ILE A 278 26.14 4.92 0.51
N PHE A 279 26.83 4.14 1.34
CA PHE A 279 28.27 4.26 1.51
C PHE A 279 29.03 3.55 0.37
N ASP A 280 30.22 4.05 0.06
CA ASP A 280 31.13 3.47 -0.93
C ASP A 280 32.53 3.21 -0.34
N GLY A 281 33.45 2.66 -1.14
CA GLY A 281 34.82 2.34 -0.71
C GLY A 281 34.84 1.22 0.33
N HIS A 282 35.55 1.42 1.44
CA HIS A 282 35.65 0.44 2.53
C HIS A 282 34.33 0.12 3.24
N TRP A 283 33.32 0.98 3.07
CA TRP A 283 32.00 0.83 3.67
C TRP A 283 30.95 0.35 2.66
N ARG A 284 31.39 -0.11 1.48
CA ARG A 284 30.50 -0.66 0.46
C ARG A 284 29.63 -1.77 1.06
N GLY A 285 28.33 -1.70 0.78
CA GLY A 285 27.32 -2.58 1.36
C GLY A 285 26.55 -1.95 2.52
N LEU A 286 27.09 -0.90 3.16
CA LEU A 286 26.39 -0.13 4.20
C LEU A 286 25.43 0.90 3.58
N ALA A 287 24.24 1.00 4.15
CA ALA A 287 23.28 2.06 3.89
C ALA A 287 22.69 2.57 5.21
N ALA A 288 22.52 3.89 5.32
CA ALA A 288 21.87 4.53 6.45
C ALA A 288 20.62 5.29 6.01
N GLN A 289 19.60 5.30 6.86
CA GLN A 289 18.39 6.08 6.67
C GLN A 289 18.00 6.79 7.97
N VAL A 290 17.64 8.06 7.85
CA VAL A 290 16.96 8.83 8.91
C VAL A 290 15.63 9.33 8.34
N LEU A 291 14.53 8.88 8.93
CA LEU A 291 13.19 9.33 8.60
C LEU A 291 12.60 10.04 9.82
N TYR A 292 12.14 11.26 9.61
CA TYR A 292 11.35 12.02 10.56
C TYR A 292 9.95 12.25 9.98
N VAL A 293 8.93 11.97 10.77
CA VAL A 293 7.51 12.15 10.40
C VAL A 293 6.84 12.99 11.47
N VAL A 294 6.06 13.97 11.05
CA VAL A 294 5.15 14.74 11.90
C VAL A 294 3.74 14.60 11.33
N LYS A 295 2.78 14.27 12.18
CA LYS A 295 1.38 14.13 11.79
C LYS A 295 0.52 14.97 12.72
N MET A 296 -0.27 15.89 12.17
CA MET A 296 -1.05 16.87 12.94
C MET A 296 -2.52 16.79 12.54
N PRO A 297 -3.48 16.83 13.50
CA PRO A 297 -4.89 16.87 13.17
C PRO A 297 -5.27 18.19 12.47
N ILE A 298 -6.21 18.13 11.53
CA ILE A 298 -6.89 19.30 10.99
C ILE A 298 -7.98 19.70 11.98
N ARG A 299 -8.12 21.01 12.23
CA ARG A 299 -8.75 21.63 13.42
C ARG A 299 -10.25 21.37 13.65
N ASP A 300 -10.90 20.50 12.87
CA ASP A 300 -12.36 20.43 12.81
C ASP A 300 -13.00 19.55 13.90
N VAL A 301 -12.19 18.83 14.69
CA VAL A 301 -12.64 18.04 15.85
C VAL A 301 -11.56 18.07 16.93
N THR A 302 -11.92 18.32 18.20
CA THR A 302 -11.03 18.07 19.34
C THR A 302 -11.03 16.55 19.60
N PRO A 303 -10.00 15.79 19.18
CA PRO A 303 -10.04 14.35 19.29
C PRO A 303 -9.83 13.96 20.76
N THR A 304 -10.47 12.88 21.19
CA THR A 304 -10.18 12.25 22.49
C THR A 304 -8.73 11.74 22.53
N ALA A 305 -8.20 11.47 23.72
CA ALA A 305 -6.85 10.91 23.86
C ALA A 305 -6.67 9.60 23.04
N ASP A 306 -7.70 8.74 22.98
CA ASP A 306 -7.67 7.50 22.21
C ASP A 306 -7.66 7.73 20.69
N GLN A 307 -8.19 8.88 20.24
CA GLN A 307 -8.21 9.30 18.84
C GLN A 307 -6.93 10.05 18.43
N THR A 308 -6.13 10.54 19.39
CA THR A 308 -4.82 11.17 19.12
C THR A 308 -3.66 10.19 19.26
N ILE A 309 -3.58 9.43 20.35
CA ILE A 309 -2.43 8.59 20.68
C ILE A 309 -2.09 7.63 19.53
N ASN A 310 -0.86 7.73 19.02
CA ASN A 310 -0.33 6.94 17.89
C ASN A 310 -1.13 7.03 16.58
N ARG A 311 -2.02 8.03 16.44
CA ARG A 311 -2.85 8.25 15.25
C ARG A 311 -2.56 9.59 14.58
N VAL A 312 -2.54 10.66 15.36
CA VAL A 312 -2.26 12.06 14.96
C VAL A 312 -1.61 12.79 16.14
N ASP A 313 -1.23 14.05 15.97
CA ASP A 313 -0.53 14.85 16.98
C ASP A 313 0.73 14.14 17.50
N MET A 314 1.54 13.68 16.55
CA MET A 314 2.68 12.82 16.84
C MET A 314 3.90 13.15 15.99
N HIS A 315 5.05 12.89 16.60
CA HIS A 315 6.36 12.88 15.98
C HIS A 315 6.88 11.45 15.97
N HIS A 316 7.53 11.05 14.87
CA HIS A 316 8.13 9.73 14.75
C HIS A 316 9.49 9.83 14.07
N VAL A 317 10.52 9.29 14.71
CA VAL A 317 11.87 9.19 14.17
C VAL A 317 12.21 7.73 13.96
N THR A 318 12.68 7.38 12.76
CA THR A 318 13.31 6.10 12.45
C THR A 318 14.76 6.36 12.06
N ILE A 319 15.69 5.63 12.69
CA ILE A 319 17.08 5.54 12.26
C ILE A 319 17.32 4.07 11.89
N ALA A 320 17.75 3.82 10.66
CA ALA A 320 18.01 2.48 10.16
C ALA A 320 19.41 2.40 9.55
N LEU A 321 20.11 1.31 9.84
CA LEU A 321 21.42 0.97 9.31
C LEU A 321 21.34 -0.45 8.77
N ASN A 322 21.57 -0.61 7.47
CA ASN A 322 21.51 -1.89 6.79
C ASN A 322 22.87 -2.19 6.16
N TYR A 323 23.38 -3.40 6.36
CA TYR A 323 24.60 -3.88 5.71
C TYR A 323 24.27 -5.09 4.84
N THR A 324 24.58 -5.00 3.54
CA THR A 324 24.45 -6.11 2.59
C THR A 324 25.83 -6.63 2.25
N PHE A 325 26.06 -7.90 2.58
CA PHE A 325 27.29 -8.65 2.27
C PHE A 325 27.35 -9.02 0.77
#